data_AF-A0A1V4V707-F1
#
_entry.id   AF-A0A1V4V707-F1
#
_cell.length_a   1.000
_cell.length_b   1.000
_cell.length_c   1.000
_cell.angle_alpha   90.00
_cell.angle_beta   90.00
_cell.angle_gamma   90.00
#
_symmetry.space_group_name_H-M   'P 1'
#
loop_
_entity.id
_entity.type
_entity.pdbx_description
1 polymer ?
#
loop_
_entity_poly.entity_id
_entity_poly.type
_entity_poly.pdbx_seq_one_letter_code
_entity_poly.pdbx_strand_id
1 'polypeptide(L)' 'MSQKVLFLNRLDKMMVVPPRKRMKHGTPCHVVKVTKQAKIVCEIRGEKIYVLHCFGSHKGYERWYRSYK' A
#
# COMPACT_ATOMS: atom_id res chain seq x y z
N MET A 1 -20.02 3.06 -0.17
CA MET A 1 -19.12 2.38 -1.13
C MET A 1 -18.46 1.19 -0.44
N SER A 2 -18.43 0.03 -1.10
CA SER A 2 -17.73 -1.15 -0.58
C SER A 2 -16.22 -0.92 -0.54
N GLN A 3 -15.54 -1.49 0.46
CA GLN A 3 -14.09 -1.40 0.61
C GLN A 3 -13.36 -1.95 -0.63
N LYS A 4 -13.89 -3.00 -1.26
CA LYS A 4 -13.36 -3.57 -2.51
C LYS A 4 -13.23 -2.52 -3.62
N VAL A 5 -14.27 -1.70 -3.80
CA VAL A 5 -14.30 -0.64 -4.84
C VAL A 5 -13.24 0.42 -4.55
N LEU A 6 -13.04 0.80 -3.29
CA LEU A 6 -12.03 1.78 -2.92
C LEU A 6 -10.60 1.29 -3.21
N PHE A 7 -10.32 0.00 -2.99
CA PHE A 7 -9.03 -0.60 -3.33
C PHE A 7 -8.82 -0.65 -4.84
N LEU A 8 -9.80 -1.12 -5.61
CA LEU A 8 -9.70 -1.18 -7.08
C LEU A 8 -9.44 0.21 -7.68
N ASN A 9 -10.24 1.21 -7.30
CA ASN A 9 -10.05 2.59 -7.75
C ASN A 9 -8.67 3.14 -7.38
N ARG A 10 -8.08 2.71 -6.26
CA ARG A 10 -6.74 3.15 -5.86
C ARG A 10 -5.67 2.46 -6.69
N LEU A 11 -5.84 1.18 -7.01
CA LEU A 11 -4.92 0.43 -7.88
C LEU A 11 -4.88 1.03 -9.28
N ASP A 12 -6.03 1.37 -9.86
CA ASP A 12 -6.08 2.02 -11.18
C ASP A 12 -5.30 3.34 -11.18
N LYS A 13 -5.46 4.15 -10.13
CA LYS A 13 -4.69 5.39 -9.96
C LYS A 13 -3.20 5.15 -9.80
N MET A 14 -2.80 4.03 -9.17
CA MET A 14 -1.38 3.67 -9.01
C MET A 14 -0.73 3.27 -10.33
N MET A 15 -1.49 2.73 -11.29
CA MET A 15 -0.98 2.43 -12.63
C MET A 15 -0.64 3.70 -13.41
N VAL A 16 -1.42 4.77 -13.22
CA VAL A 16 -1.16 6.08 -13.86
C VAL A 16 -0.10 6.87 -13.09
N VAL A 17 -0.17 6.86 -11.75
CA VAL A 17 0.72 7.61 -10.87
C VAL A 17 1.31 6.68 -9.81
N PRO A 18 2.48 6.08 -10.07
CA PRO A 18 3.13 5.19 -9.14
C PRO A 18 3.47 5.90 -7.82
N PRO A 19 3.35 5.20 -6.68
CA PRO A 19 3.72 5.78 -5.39
C PRO A 19 5.22 6.08 -5.33
N ARG A 20 5.56 7.34 -5.04
CA ARG A 20 6.96 7.82 -5.03
C ARG A 20 7.65 7.68 -3.67
N LYS A 21 6.88 7.57 -2.59
CA LYS A 21 7.39 7.62 -1.22
C LYS A 21 7.56 6.21 -0.65
N ARG A 22 8.82 5.84 -0.41
CA ARG A 22 9.18 4.63 0.33
C ARG A 22 8.94 4.79 1.82
N MET A 23 8.80 3.66 2.49
CA MET A 23 8.86 3.57 3.94
C MET A 23 10.23 4.05 4.44
N LYS A 24 10.26 4.60 5.65
CA LYS A 24 11.50 5.05 6.28
C LYS A 24 12.39 3.85 6.64
N HIS A 25 13.66 4.10 6.92
CA HIS A 25 14.63 3.12 7.44
C HIS A 25 15.06 2.02 6.45
N GLY A 26 15.20 2.35 5.16
CA GLY A 26 15.77 1.41 4.17
C GLY A 26 14.81 0.32 3.71
N THR A 27 13.57 0.28 4.20
CA THR A 27 12.54 -0.65 3.73
C THR A 27 12.21 -0.38 2.24
N PRO A 28 12.29 -1.39 1.35
CA PRO A 28 12.05 -1.20 -0.09
C PRO A 28 10.58 -0.93 -0.43
N CYS A 29 9.67 -1.15 0.53
CA CYS A 29 8.24 -1.05 0.31
C CYS A 29 7.73 0.41 0.31
N HIS A 30 6.64 0.60 -0.40
CA HIS A 30 5.82 1.80 -0.47
C HIS A 30 4.51 1.54 0.27
N VAL A 31 4.00 2.57 0.94
CA VAL A 31 2.70 2.53 1.62
C VAL A 31 1.76 3.52 0.96
N VAL A 32 0.69 3.00 0.37
CA VAL A 32 -0.33 3.79 -0.29
C VAL A 32 -1.58 3.83 0.59
N LYS A 33 -2.01 5.04 0.94
CA LYS A 33 -3.27 5.23 1.65
C LYS A 33 -4.44 5.03 0.69
N VAL A 34 -5.35 4.12 1.04
CA VAL A 34 -6.64 3.95 0.35
C VAL A 34 -7.69 4.80 1.05
N THR A 35 -7.72 4.75 2.38
CA THR A 35 -8.54 5.62 3.25
C THR A 35 -7.71 6.07 4.45
N LYS A 36 -8.33 6.75 5.43
CA LYS A 36 -7.66 7.04 6.72
C LYS A 36 -7.24 5.77 7.47
N GLN A 37 -7.94 4.65 7.26
CA GLN A 37 -7.66 3.38 7.94
C GLN A 37 -6.95 2.37 7.03
N ALA A 38 -7.41 2.24 5.79
CA ALA A 38 -6.98 1.21 4.86
C ALA A 38 -5.72 1.61 4.08
N LYS A 39 -4.81 0.66 3.88
CA LYS A 39 -3.51 0.88 3.22
C LYS A 39 -3.14 -0.28 2.30
N ILE A 40 -2.42 0.02 1.24
CA ILE A 40 -1.75 -0.95 0.37
C ILE A 40 -0.25 -0.85 0.65
N VAL A 41 0.40 -1.99 0.83
CA VAL A 41 1.85 -2.09 0.83
C VAL A 41 2.27 -2.71 -0.49
N CYS A 42 3.19 -2.05 -1.20
CA CYS A 42 3.68 -2.53 -2.48
C CYS A 42 5.17 -2.27 -2.65
N GLU A 43 5.79 -2.98 -3.59
CA GLU A 43 7.14 -2.72 -4.07
C GLU A 43 7.09 -2.28 -5.53
N ILE A 44 7.94 -1.34 -5.92
CA ILE A 44 8.10 -0.95 -7.32
C ILE A 44 9.42 -1.51 -7.80
N ARG A 45 9.38 -2.35 -8.84
CA ARG A 45 10.58 -2.89 -9.50
C ARG A 45 10.47 -2.60 -11.01
N GLY A 46 11.30 -1.67 -11.48
CA GLY A 46 11.18 -1.13 -12.83
C GLY A 46 9.78 -0.56 -13.06
N GLU A 47 9.09 -1.03 -14.09
CA GLU A 47 7.74 -0.59 -14.48
C GLU A 47 6.62 -1.37 -13.79
N LYS A 48 6.96 -2.35 -12.93
CA LYS A 48 5.98 -3.22 -12.28
C LYS A 48 5.75 -2.80 -10.83
N ILE A 49 4.48 -2.76 -10.44
CA ILE A 49 4.06 -2.56 -9.05
C ILE A 49 3.61 -3.93 -8.49
N TYR A 50 4.33 -4.41 -7.48
CA TYR A 50 4.02 -5.64 -6.77
C TYR A 50 3.26 -5.32 -5.49
N VAL A 51 1.97 -5.64 -5.46
CA VAL A 51 1.16 -5.50 -4.24
C VAL A 51 1.50 -6.66 -3.30
N LEU A 52 2.02 -6.32 -2.12
CA LEU A 52 2.41 -7.30 -1.10
C LEU A 52 1.26 -7.55 -0.12
N HIS A 53 0.62 -6.48 0.34
CA HIS A 53 -0.47 -6.57 1.31
C HIS A 53 -1.53 -5.48 1.10
N CYS A 54 -2.79 -5.85 1.35
CA CYS A 54 -3.94 -4.95 1.42
C CYS A 54 -4.52 -4.99 2.84
N PHE A 55 -4.42 -3.88 3.56
CA PHE A 55 -4.93 -3.76 4.92
C PHE A 55 -6.24 -2.99 4.95
N GLY A 56 -7.30 -3.64 5.42
CA GLY A 56 -8.59 -2.97 5.61
C GLY A 56 -8.64 -2.02 6.80
N SER A 57 -7.67 -2.08 7.72
CA SER A 57 -7.63 -1.28 8.94
C SER A 57 -6.22 -0.81 9.31
N HIS A 58 -6.15 0.26 10.12
CA HIS A 58 -4.86 0.77 10.58
C HIS A 58 -4.13 -0.22 11.48
N LYS A 59 -4.87 -0.87 12.39
CA LYS A 59 -4.32 -1.87 13.33
C LYS A 59 -3.72 -3.08 12.62
N GLY A 60 -4.34 -3.55 11.53
CA GLY A 60 -3.80 -4.66 10.74
C GLY A 60 -2.44 -4.32 10.12
N TYR A 61 -2.33 -3.12 9.55
CA TYR A 61 -1.07 -2.60 9.03
C TYR A 61 0.00 -2.47 10.13
N GLU A 62 -0.35 -1.89 11.29
CA GLU A 62 0.63 -1.70 12.37
C GLU A 62 1.15 -3.03 12.91
N ARG A 63 0.29 -4.04 13.06
CA ARG A 63 0.69 -5.37 13.50
C ARG A 63 1.72 -5.96 12.52
N TRP A 64 1.43 -5.92 11.22
CA TRP A 64 2.36 -6.36 10.19
C TRP A 64 3.67 -5.54 10.18
N TYR A 65 3.56 -4.21 10.31
CA TYR A 65 4.74 -3.35 10.28
C TYR A 65 5.69 -3.63 11.45
N ARG A 66 5.14 -3.90 12.64
CA ARG A 66 5.93 -4.27 13.82
C ARG A 66 6.61 -5.63 13.69
N SER A 67 6.02 -6.58 12.96
CA SER A 67 6.66 -7.88 12.67
C SER A 67 7.67 -7.81 11.52
N TYR A 68 7.56 -6.80 10.66
CA TYR A 68 8.41 -6.62 9.49
C TYR A 68 9.68 -5.83 9.81
N LYS A 69 9.62 -4.90 10.77
CA LYS A 69 10.78 -4.18 11.30
C LYS A 69 11.64 -5.12 12.14
#